data_AF-A0A7X2MRR3-F1
#
_entry.id   AF-A0A7X2MRR3-F1
#
_cell.length_a   1.000
_cell.length_b   1.000
_cell.length_c   1.000
_cell.angle_alpha   90.00
_cell.angle_beta   90.00
_cell.angle_gamma   90.00
#
_symmetry.space_group_name_H-M   'P 1'
#
loop_
_entity.id
_entity.type
_entity.pdbx_description
1 polymer ?
#
loop_
_entity_poly.entity_id
_entity_poly.type
_entity_poly.pdbx_seq_one_letter_code
_entity_poly.pdbx_strand_id
1 'polypeptide(L)'
;PEGHHGNAVLSRFPIADYENRDISVAGSENRGMLHCQIALPEPHGTLHVICVHLGLKVAHRHAQMKKICEMVNSLPPDAPVVVAGDFNDWQRRANSILKHGAGLKEVFSMKTGRPARTFPARFPILRLDRIYVRNATVSHPWALPRKPWSHLSDHAPLAVEIHL
;
A
#
# COMPACT_ATOMS: atom_id res chain seq x y z
N PRO A 1 -24.00 5.34 0.13
CA PRO A 1 -23.37 4.94 1.41
C PRO A 1 -22.74 6.17 2.06
N GLU A 2 -23.29 6.61 3.19
CA GLU A 2 -22.70 7.64 4.05
C GLU A 2 -21.67 6.96 4.95
N GLY A 3 -20.42 6.99 4.53
CA GLY A 3 -19.28 6.56 5.34
C GLY A 3 -18.14 7.52 5.09
N HIS A 4 -17.42 7.90 6.14
CA HIS A 4 -16.15 8.58 5.98
C HIS A 4 -15.16 7.60 5.33
N HIS A 5 -14.97 7.73 4.02
CA HIS A 5 -13.93 6.99 3.30
C HIS A 5 -12.57 7.48 3.79
N GLY A 6 -11.76 6.57 4.35
CA GLY A 6 -10.47 6.93 4.93
C GLY A 6 -9.53 5.74 5.05
N ASN A 7 -8.24 6.04 5.09
CA ASN A 7 -7.21 5.05 5.38
C ASN A 7 -7.10 4.87 6.90
N ALA A 8 -6.81 3.65 7.35
CA ALA A 8 -6.51 3.36 8.73
C ALA A 8 -5.30 2.43 8.80
N VAL A 9 -4.44 2.65 9.80
CA VAL A 9 -3.33 1.76 10.14
C VAL A 9 -3.53 1.29 11.56
N LEU A 10 -3.52 -0.03 11.77
CA LEU A 10 -3.53 -0.64 13.09
C LEU A 10 -2.17 -1.25 13.35
N SER A 11 -1.64 -1.01 14.54
CA SER A 11 -0.32 -1.51 14.95
C SER A 11 -0.36 -2.02 16.38
N ARG A 12 0.32 -3.14 16.61
CA ARG A 12 0.61 -3.63 17.97
C ARG A 12 1.69 -2.78 18.65
N PHE A 13 2.58 -2.18 17.88
CA PHE A 13 3.64 -1.30 18.35
C PHE A 13 3.19 0.16 18.35
N PRO A 14 3.77 1.03 19.18
CA PRO A 14 3.39 2.44 19.24
C PRO A 14 3.52 3.14 17.88
N ILE A 15 2.49 3.90 17.49
CA ILE A 15 2.56 4.85 16.40
C ILE A 15 3.08 6.15 17.01
N ALA A 16 4.36 6.46 16.79
CA ALA A 16 5.02 7.63 17.37
C ALA A 16 4.58 8.94 16.71
N ASP A 17 4.24 8.87 15.42
CA ASP A 17 3.76 10.02 14.64
C ASP A 17 2.88 9.55 13.48
N TYR A 18 1.94 10.39 13.05
CA TYR A 18 1.10 10.14 11.89
C TYR A 18 0.70 11.42 11.17
N GLU A 19 0.60 11.33 9.84
CA GLU A 19 0.20 12.42 8.98
C GLU A 19 -0.73 11.90 7.88
N ASN A 20 -1.91 12.50 7.73
CA ASN A 20 -2.77 12.23 6.58
C ASN A 20 -2.60 13.32 5.53
N ARG A 21 -2.00 12.97 4.39
CA ARG A 21 -1.76 13.90 3.28
C ARG A 21 -2.86 13.82 2.24
N ASP A 22 -3.36 14.99 1.83
CA ASP A 22 -4.28 15.07 0.69
C ASP A 22 -3.53 14.80 -0.63
N ILE A 23 -3.97 13.76 -1.32
CA ILE A 23 -3.48 13.35 -2.65
C ILE A 23 -4.59 13.47 -3.71
N SER A 24 -5.62 14.26 -3.44
CA SER A 24 -6.73 14.49 -4.35
C SER A 24 -6.27 15.22 -5.61
N VAL A 25 -6.93 14.90 -6.72
CA VAL A 25 -6.78 15.62 -8.00
C VAL A 25 -8.07 16.39 -8.23
N ALA A 26 -7.96 17.64 -8.69
CA ALA A 26 -9.13 18.50 -8.89
C ALA A 26 -10.23 17.82 -9.73
N GLY A 27 -11.49 17.97 -9.32
CA GLY A 27 -12.64 17.32 -9.97
C GLY A 27 -12.75 15.81 -9.71
N SER A 28 -12.30 15.34 -8.55
CA SER A 28 -12.43 13.94 -8.14
C SER A 28 -12.79 13.77 -6.68
N GLU A 29 -13.15 12.54 -6.30
CA GLU A 29 -13.35 12.18 -4.90
C GLU A 29 -12.08 12.43 -4.09
N ASN A 30 -12.26 12.89 -2.85
CA ASN A 30 -11.14 13.13 -1.94
C ASN A 30 -10.38 11.82 -1.70
N ARG A 31 -9.04 11.88 -1.76
CA ARG A 31 -8.14 10.76 -1.47
C ARG A 31 -7.03 11.20 -0.53
N GLY A 32 -6.84 10.42 0.52
CA GLY A 32 -5.74 10.60 1.47
C GLY A 32 -4.62 9.58 1.27
N MET A 33 -3.44 9.92 1.76
CA MET A 33 -2.31 9.03 2.00
C MET A 33 -1.94 9.16 3.47
N LEU A 34 -2.19 8.10 4.24
CA LEU A 34 -1.90 8.08 5.68
C LEU A 34 -0.50 7.53 5.89
N HIS A 35 0.43 8.39 6.33
CA HIS A 35 1.76 8.00 6.76
C HIS A 35 1.78 7.85 8.28
N CYS A 36 2.32 6.74 8.76
CA CYS A 36 2.55 6.46 10.17
C CYS A 36 4.03 6.11 10.39
N GLN A 37 4.59 6.58 11.50
CA GLN A 37 5.89 6.19 12.00
C GLN A 37 5.68 5.21 13.15
N ILE A 38 5.97 3.93 12.92
CA ILE A 38 5.81 2.88 13.93
C ILE A 38 7.15 2.68 14.64
N ALA A 39 7.18 2.93 15.94
CA ALA A 39 8.36 2.71 16.76
C ALA A 39 8.50 1.20 17.07
N LEU A 40 9.54 0.58 16.54
CA LEU A 40 9.86 -0.82 16.79
C LEU A 40 10.86 -0.95 17.95
N PRO A 41 10.89 -2.10 18.63
CA PRO A 41 11.94 -2.39 19.60
C PRO A 41 13.33 -2.31 18.96
N GLU A 42 14.33 -1.93 19.75
CA GLU A 42 15.72 -2.01 19.32
C GLU A 42 16.09 -3.44 18.88
N PRO A 43 16.96 -3.59 17.86
CA PRO A 43 17.68 -2.53 17.14
C PRO A 43 16.93 -1.96 15.92
N HIS A 44 15.65 -2.27 15.73
CA HIS A 44 14.95 -2.03 14.44
C HIS A 44 14.50 -0.59 14.19
N GLY A 45 14.50 0.28 15.21
CA GLY A 45 14.22 1.70 15.05
C GLY A 45 12.79 2.00 14.57
N THR A 46 12.66 2.84 13.53
CA THR A 46 11.35 3.30 13.05
C THR A 46 10.99 2.66 11.71
N LEU A 47 9.78 2.09 11.64
CA LEU A 47 9.17 1.62 10.40
C LEU A 47 8.18 2.66 9.86
N HIS A 48 8.38 3.11 8.63
CA HIS A 48 7.45 4.01 7.96
C HIS A 48 6.37 3.20 7.23
N VAL A 49 5.11 3.35 7.64
CA VAL A 49 3.96 2.68 7.00
C VAL A 49 3.10 3.72 6.31
N ILE A 50 2.82 3.52 5.02
CA ILE A 50 2.00 4.42 4.21
C ILE A 50 0.79 3.65 3.68
N CYS A 51 -0.40 4.02 4.13
CA CYS A 51 -1.68 3.46 3.68
C CYS A 51 -2.31 4.37 2.62
N VAL A 52 -2.73 3.79 1.49
CA VAL A 52 -3.30 4.51 0.35
C VAL A 52 -4.58 3.87 -0.17
N HIS A 53 -5.43 4.71 -0.75
CA HIS A 53 -6.52 4.30 -1.63
C HIS A 53 -6.51 5.27 -2.82
N LEU A 54 -6.18 4.79 -4.02
CA LEU A 54 -6.02 5.65 -5.19
C LEU A 54 -7.33 5.85 -5.96
N GLY A 55 -7.38 6.90 -6.77
CA GLY A 55 -8.54 7.21 -7.60
C GLY A 55 -8.77 6.22 -8.75
N LEU A 56 -9.98 6.20 -9.29
CA LEU A 56 -10.36 5.29 -10.38
C LEU A 56 -9.84 5.73 -11.76
N LYS A 57 -9.55 7.02 -11.96
CA LYS A 57 -9.05 7.55 -13.24
C LYS A 57 -7.54 7.36 -13.35
N VAL A 58 -7.07 6.84 -14.49
CA VAL A 58 -5.65 6.56 -14.76
C VAL A 58 -4.76 7.80 -14.55
N ALA A 59 -5.18 8.96 -15.05
CA ALA A 59 -4.44 10.21 -14.90
C ALA A 59 -4.30 10.60 -13.42
N HIS A 60 -5.34 10.38 -12.61
CA HIS A 60 -5.32 10.71 -11.18
C HIS A 60 -4.38 9.77 -10.43
N ARG A 61 -4.46 8.46 -10.70
CA ARG A 61 -3.51 7.50 -10.13
C ARG A 61 -2.08 7.85 -10.46
N HIS A 62 -1.79 8.27 -11.69
CA HIS A 62 -0.44 8.65 -12.07
C HIS A 62 0.07 9.84 -11.25
N ALA A 63 -0.73 10.89 -11.08
CA ALA A 63 -0.39 12.02 -10.22
C ALA A 63 -0.22 11.60 -8.75
N GLN A 64 -1.11 10.73 -8.25
CA GLN A 64 -1.05 10.21 -6.88
C GLN A 64 0.18 9.34 -6.62
N MET A 65 0.56 8.47 -7.56
CA MET A 65 1.77 7.66 -7.46
C MET A 65 3.03 8.51 -7.46
N LYS A 66 3.05 9.65 -8.17
CA LYS A 66 4.15 10.62 -8.05
C LYS A 66 4.25 11.22 -6.64
N LYS A 67 3.10 11.58 -6.03
CA LYS A 67 3.06 12.05 -4.63
C LYS A 67 3.55 10.98 -3.64
N ILE A 68 3.23 9.70 -3.88
CA ILE A 68 3.80 8.59 -3.09
C ILE A 68 5.33 8.58 -3.23
N CYS A 69 5.85 8.69 -4.47
CA CYS A 69 7.30 8.73 -4.67
C CYS A 69 7.96 9.91 -3.95
N GLU A 70 7.39 11.11 -4.05
CA GLU A 70 7.87 12.31 -3.35
C GLU A 70 7.92 12.09 -1.83
N MET A 71 6.85 11.54 -1.25
CA MET A 71 6.81 11.22 0.17
C MET A 71 7.90 10.22 0.58
N VAL A 72 8.00 9.10 -0.14
CA VAL A 72 8.99 8.05 0.16
C VAL A 72 10.42 8.56 0.00
N ASN A 73 10.68 9.44 -0.97
CA ASN A 73 11.99 10.04 -1.19
C ASN A 73 12.35 11.13 -0.17
N SER A 74 11.37 11.70 0.56
CA SER A 74 11.64 12.61 1.68
C SER A 74 12.06 11.91 2.97
N LEU A 75 11.89 10.58 3.06
CA LEU A 75 12.32 9.77 4.20
C LEU A 75 13.83 9.49 4.13
N PRO A 76 14.49 9.13 5.25
CA PRO A 76 15.89 8.72 5.23
C PRO A 76 16.15 7.61 4.20
N PRO A 77 17.28 7.65 3.46
CA PRO A 77 17.53 6.74 2.33
C PRO A 77 17.50 5.25 2.71
N ASP A 78 17.92 4.92 3.92
CA ASP A 78 18.02 3.60 4.52
C ASP A 78 16.81 3.21 5.38
N ALA A 79 15.88 4.15 5.62
CA ALA A 79 14.70 3.87 6.42
C ALA A 79 13.85 2.74 5.81
N PRO A 80 13.38 1.77 6.61
CA PRO A 80 12.46 0.75 6.15
C PRO A 80 11.08 1.36 5.91
N VAL A 81 10.51 1.06 4.74
CA VAL A 81 9.22 1.62 4.31
C VAL A 81 8.29 0.52 3.81
N VAL A 82 7.03 0.59 4.22
CA VAL A 82 5.93 -0.21 3.68
C VAL A 82 4.89 0.72 3.09
N VAL A 83 4.49 0.49 1.84
CA VAL A 83 3.35 1.18 1.22
C VAL A 83 2.30 0.15 0.85
N ALA A 84 1.09 0.27 1.37
CA ALA A 84 0.04 -0.73 1.16
C ALA A 84 -1.35 -0.10 1.00
N GLY A 85 -2.23 -0.83 0.31
CA GLY A 85 -3.64 -0.46 0.16
C GLY A 85 -4.17 -0.72 -1.24
N ASP A 86 -5.27 -0.05 -1.58
CA ASP A 86 -5.92 -0.19 -2.88
C ASP A 86 -5.35 0.83 -3.88
N PHE A 87 -4.59 0.32 -4.86
CA PHE A 87 -4.01 1.15 -5.89
C PHE A 87 -4.96 1.41 -7.06
N ASN A 88 -6.11 0.75 -7.13
CA ASN A 88 -7.03 0.78 -8.26
C ASN A 88 -6.32 0.58 -9.62
N ASP A 89 -5.18 -0.12 -9.62
CA ASP A 89 -4.28 -0.22 -10.77
C ASP A 89 -4.57 -1.46 -11.62
N TRP A 90 -5.72 -1.44 -12.30
CA TRP A 90 -6.11 -2.48 -13.25
C TRP A 90 -5.09 -2.66 -14.40
N GLN A 91 -4.28 -1.64 -14.70
CA GLN A 91 -3.38 -1.57 -15.84
C GLN A 91 -1.97 -2.06 -15.48
N ARG A 92 -1.71 -2.35 -14.19
CA ARG A 92 -0.42 -2.82 -13.68
C ARG A 92 0.73 -1.84 -13.95
N ARG A 93 0.45 -0.54 -13.94
CA ARG A 93 1.45 0.54 -14.12
C ARG A 93 2.19 0.91 -12.83
N ALA A 94 1.59 0.65 -11.67
CA ALA A 94 2.10 1.09 -10.37
C ALA A 94 3.50 0.55 -10.08
N ASN A 95 3.75 -0.73 -10.36
CA ASN A 95 5.06 -1.35 -10.10
C ASN A 95 6.21 -0.62 -10.80
N SER A 96 6.03 -0.24 -12.07
CA SER A 96 7.08 0.47 -12.82
C SER A 96 7.33 1.86 -12.22
N ILE A 97 6.26 2.64 -12.02
CA ILE A 97 6.35 4.01 -11.51
C ILE A 97 6.99 4.04 -10.12
N LEU A 98 6.56 3.19 -9.20
CA LEU A 98 7.02 3.20 -7.81
C LEU A 98 8.43 2.61 -7.66
N LYS A 99 8.77 1.60 -8.47
CA LYS A 99 10.13 1.05 -8.49
C LYS A 99 11.14 2.07 -8.99
N HIS A 100 10.86 2.71 -10.12
CA HIS A 100 11.79 3.69 -10.71
C HIS A 100 11.78 5.02 -9.96
N GLY A 101 10.64 5.46 -9.44
CA GLY A 101 10.51 6.75 -8.77
C GLY A 101 10.97 6.75 -7.32
N ALA A 102 10.90 5.62 -6.60
CA ALA A 102 11.17 5.58 -5.16
C ALA A 102 11.84 4.29 -4.65
N GLY A 103 12.30 3.41 -5.55
CA GLY A 103 12.96 2.16 -5.17
C GLY A 103 12.04 1.12 -4.53
N LEU A 104 10.71 1.31 -4.59
CA LEU A 104 9.72 0.42 -4.00
C LEU A 104 9.61 -0.90 -4.77
N LYS A 105 9.64 -2.02 -4.05
CA LYS A 105 9.50 -3.36 -4.62
C LYS A 105 8.18 -3.99 -4.16
N GLU A 106 7.38 -4.47 -5.11
CA GLU A 106 6.08 -5.09 -4.81
C GLU A 106 6.26 -6.54 -4.37
N VAL A 107 5.67 -6.91 -3.23
CA VAL A 107 5.99 -8.16 -2.52
C VAL A 107 5.60 -9.43 -3.28
N PHE A 108 4.46 -9.42 -3.98
CA PHE A 108 4.02 -10.60 -4.76
C PHE A 108 4.79 -10.74 -6.06
N SER A 109 5.15 -9.63 -6.71
CA SER A 109 5.98 -9.59 -7.92
C SER A 109 7.38 -10.09 -7.66
N MET A 110 7.97 -9.83 -6.49
CA MET A 110 9.27 -10.39 -6.12
C MET A 110 9.26 -11.93 -6.09
N LYS A 111 8.14 -12.56 -5.69
CA LYS A 111 8.04 -14.02 -5.58
C LYS A 111 7.48 -14.70 -6.84
N THR A 112 6.50 -14.08 -7.50
CA THR A 112 5.68 -14.72 -8.55
C THR A 112 5.69 -13.99 -9.90
N GLY A 113 6.49 -12.92 -10.01
CA GLY A 113 6.61 -12.08 -11.20
C GLY A 113 5.42 -11.13 -11.45
N ARG A 114 4.35 -11.22 -10.65
CA ARG A 114 3.16 -10.37 -10.77
C ARG A 114 2.50 -10.10 -9.40
N PRO A 115 1.76 -8.99 -9.25
CA PRO A 115 1.01 -8.73 -8.03
C PRO A 115 -0.11 -9.74 -7.79
N ALA A 116 -0.70 -9.82 -6.59
CA ALA A 116 -1.83 -10.70 -6.29
C ALA A 116 -3.14 -10.27 -7.00
N ARG A 117 -4.09 -11.20 -7.15
CA ARG A 117 -5.48 -10.88 -7.54
C ARG A 117 -6.30 -10.75 -6.26
N THR A 118 -7.06 -9.67 -6.15
CA THR A 118 -7.79 -9.34 -4.93
C THR A 118 -9.26 -8.99 -5.16
N PHE A 119 -9.63 -8.54 -6.36
CA PHE A 119 -11.00 -8.12 -6.64
C PHE A 119 -11.64 -8.86 -7.84
N PRO A 120 -12.93 -9.20 -7.78
CA PRO A 120 -13.78 -9.22 -6.58
C PRO A 120 -13.37 -10.38 -5.64
N ALA A 121 -13.52 -10.23 -4.32
CA ALA A 121 -13.09 -11.20 -3.32
C ALA A 121 -13.69 -12.59 -3.53
N ARG A 122 -14.93 -12.64 -4.03
CA ARG A 122 -15.61 -13.90 -4.37
C ARG A 122 -14.98 -14.58 -5.57
N PHE A 123 -14.38 -13.89 -6.52
CA PHE A 123 -13.69 -14.52 -7.64
C PHE A 123 -12.53 -13.60 -8.09
N PRO A 124 -11.37 -13.64 -7.41
CA PRO A 124 -10.34 -12.64 -7.61
C PRO A 124 -9.73 -12.70 -9.02
N ILE A 125 -10.01 -11.67 -9.83
CA ILE A 125 -9.52 -11.54 -11.21
C ILE A 125 -8.56 -10.34 -11.32
N LEU A 126 -8.97 -9.19 -10.77
CA LEU A 126 -8.26 -7.92 -10.81
C LEU A 126 -7.24 -7.81 -9.68
N ARG A 127 -6.21 -7.00 -9.92
CA ARG A 127 -5.05 -6.82 -9.04
C ARG A 127 -5.06 -5.40 -8.51
N LEU A 128 -5.96 -5.07 -7.60
CA LEU A 128 -6.15 -3.68 -7.18
C LEU A 128 -5.27 -3.36 -5.97
N ASP A 129 -5.19 -4.28 -5.02
CA ASP A 129 -4.40 -4.11 -3.80
C ASP A 129 -2.93 -4.49 -3.99
N ARG A 130 -2.06 -3.79 -3.27
CA ARG A 130 -0.61 -3.98 -3.32
C ARG A 130 0.01 -3.81 -1.95
N ILE A 131 1.16 -4.47 -1.77
CA ILE A 131 2.10 -4.17 -0.69
C ILE A 131 3.45 -3.95 -1.37
N TYR A 132 4.06 -2.80 -1.11
CA TYR A 132 5.41 -2.44 -1.54
C TYR A 132 6.31 -2.26 -0.34
N VAL A 133 7.59 -2.58 -0.51
CA VAL A 133 8.62 -2.38 0.50
C VAL A 133 9.84 -1.65 -0.07
N ARG A 134 10.53 -0.90 0.80
CA ARG A 134 11.89 -0.35 0.58
C ARG A 134 12.72 -0.64 1.83
N ASN A 135 13.99 -1.00 1.66
CA ASN A 135 14.94 -1.33 2.74
C ASN A 135 14.38 -2.37 3.74
N ALA A 136 13.65 -3.36 3.21
CA ALA A 136 13.15 -4.50 3.96
C ALA A 136 13.15 -5.73 3.07
N THR A 137 13.30 -6.91 3.66
CA THR A 137 13.13 -8.18 2.98
C THR A 137 11.77 -8.78 3.32
N VAL A 138 11.30 -9.73 2.50
CA VAL A 138 9.98 -10.33 2.68
C VAL A 138 10.02 -11.83 2.54
N SER A 139 9.21 -12.50 3.35
CA SER A 139 8.88 -13.91 3.21
C SER A 139 7.37 -14.09 3.13
N HIS A 140 6.96 -15.27 2.65
CA HIS A 140 5.58 -15.72 2.77
C HIS A 140 4.46 -14.72 2.35
N PRO A 141 4.51 -14.11 1.15
CA PRO A 141 3.35 -13.37 0.67
C PRO A 141 2.19 -14.33 0.43
N TRP A 142 1.07 -14.10 1.12
CA TRP A 142 -0.14 -14.91 1.09
C TRP A 142 -1.31 -14.09 0.58
N ALA A 143 -1.98 -14.60 -0.47
CA ALA A 143 -3.36 -14.22 -0.73
C ALA A 143 -4.23 -15.06 0.21
N LEU A 144 -4.92 -14.42 1.15
CA LEU A 144 -5.67 -15.13 2.17
C LEU A 144 -6.88 -15.89 1.56
N PRO A 145 -7.39 -16.94 2.24
CA PRO A 145 -8.51 -17.74 1.74
C PRO A 145 -9.75 -16.91 1.41
N ARG A 146 -10.64 -17.42 0.55
CA ARG A 146 -11.87 -16.69 0.19
C ARG A 146 -12.85 -16.55 1.37
N LYS A 147 -12.95 -17.55 2.24
CA LYS A 147 -13.82 -17.51 3.43
C LYS A 147 -12.96 -17.37 4.69
N PRO A 148 -13.41 -16.59 5.69
CA PRO A 148 -14.67 -15.84 5.75
C PRO A 148 -14.63 -14.48 5.02
N TRP A 149 -13.47 -14.05 4.54
CA TRP A 149 -13.19 -12.68 4.08
C TRP A 149 -14.11 -12.14 2.97
N SER A 150 -14.52 -12.96 2.01
CA SER A 150 -15.43 -12.57 0.92
C SER A 150 -16.87 -12.26 1.35
N HIS A 151 -17.22 -12.46 2.63
CA HIS A 151 -18.47 -11.97 3.23
C HIS A 151 -18.30 -10.63 3.94
N LEU A 152 -17.07 -10.25 4.29
CA LEU A 152 -16.74 -9.04 5.04
C LEU A 152 -16.26 -7.91 4.13
N SER A 153 -15.71 -8.24 2.96
CA SER A 153 -15.21 -7.29 1.97
C SER A 153 -15.38 -7.83 0.54
N ASP A 154 -15.49 -6.92 -0.41
CA ASP A 154 -15.40 -7.17 -1.85
C ASP A 154 -13.95 -7.24 -2.36
N HIS A 155 -12.96 -6.97 -1.51
CA HIS A 155 -11.53 -7.20 -1.76
C HIS A 155 -11.00 -8.37 -0.91
N ALA A 156 -10.21 -9.26 -1.52
CA ALA A 156 -9.53 -10.35 -0.82
C ALA A 156 -8.26 -9.82 -0.14
N PRO A 157 -8.06 -10.12 1.16
CA PRO A 157 -6.94 -9.57 1.90
C PRO A 157 -5.60 -10.21 1.51
N LEU A 158 -4.55 -9.40 1.63
CA LEU A 158 -3.16 -9.79 1.43
C LEU A 158 -2.43 -9.81 2.77
N ALA A 159 -1.55 -10.78 2.95
CA ALA A 159 -0.65 -10.85 4.10
C ALA A 159 0.78 -11.11 3.61
N VAL A 160 1.76 -10.64 4.38
CA VAL A 160 3.17 -10.85 4.11
C VAL A 160 3.95 -10.76 5.42
N GLU A 161 5.04 -11.50 5.54
CA GLU A 161 6.02 -11.33 6.60
C GLU A 161 7.15 -10.42 6.11
N ILE A 162 7.48 -9.41 6.91
CA ILE A 162 8.50 -8.40 6.59
C ILE A 162 9.63 -8.52 7.62
N HIS A 163 10.87 -8.55 7.14
CA HIS A 163 12.08 -8.58 7.98
C HIS A 163 12.90 -7.32 7.74
N LEU A 164 13.33 -6.69 8.83
CA LEU A 164 14.10 -5.45 8.87
C LEU A 164 15.53 -5.72 9.33
#